data_AF-A0AAP0KI89-F1
#
_entry.id   AF-A0AAP0KI89-F1
#
_cell.length_a   1.000
_cell.length_b   1.000
_cell.length_c   1.000
_cell.angle_alpha   90.00
_cell.angle_beta   90.00
_cell.angle_gamma   90.00
#
_symmetry.space_group_name_H-M   'P 1'
#
loop_
_entity.id
_entity.type
_entity.pdbx_description
1 polymer ?
#
loop_
_entity_poly.entity_id
_entity_poly.type
_entity_poly.pdbx_seq_one_letter_code
_entity_poly.pdbx_strand_id
1 'polypeptide(L)'
;MLDKQLLGDFMSNAPLIGNNSSRGSSRYVSLHLRFEIDMVAYSLCEFGGGEIERKELQDYRENHFPILVERLKNTGSVSPAELRKLGRCPLTPEEAGLVLSSLGFRRGTYIYLAGSQIYGGQSRMQPFTSLYPNVVTKEGLLTPDELAPFRNFSSQLAALDFIACATADVFAITDSGSQLSSLVSGYRIYYGGANAPTLRPNKERLAAILSENSTLRWNDFSERVRKMIREGQKVRPRGTGRSVYRLPRSPECMCKGK
;
A
#
# COMPACT_ATOMS: atom_id res chain seq x y z
N MET A 1 15.63 -9.28 19.53
CA MET A 1 16.87 -8.45 19.62
C MET A 1 17.08 -7.56 18.38
N LEU A 2 16.18 -7.56 17.38
CA LEU A 2 16.17 -6.58 16.28
C LEU A 2 15.39 -5.29 16.63
N ASP A 3 14.51 -5.34 17.64
CA ASP A 3 13.45 -4.33 17.82
C ASP A 3 13.97 -2.97 18.32
N LYS A 4 14.91 -2.97 19.28
CA LYS A 4 15.49 -1.72 19.80
C LYS A 4 16.55 -1.09 18.90
N GLN A 5 17.31 -1.90 18.17
CA GLN A 5 18.40 -1.39 17.32
C GLN A 5 17.89 -0.75 16.02
N LEU A 6 16.77 -1.23 15.48
CA LEU A 6 16.24 -0.73 14.20
C LEU A 6 15.17 0.36 14.37
N LEU A 7 14.35 0.26 15.41
CA LEU A 7 13.17 1.12 15.62
C LEU A 7 13.17 1.87 16.96
N GLY A 8 14.24 1.80 17.75
CA GLY A 8 14.36 2.50 19.02
C GLY A 8 13.21 2.23 20.01
N ASP A 9 12.91 3.19 20.88
CA ASP A 9 11.76 3.15 21.79
C ASP A 9 10.43 3.56 21.12
N PHE A 10 10.38 3.68 19.79
CA PHE A 10 9.18 4.09 19.05
C PHE A 10 8.11 2.99 19.00
N MET A 11 8.48 1.73 19.19
CA MET A 11 7.55 0.64 19.45
C MET A 11 7.37 0.46 20.95
N SER A 12 6.42 1.19 21.54
CA SER A 12 6.09 1.03 22.95
C SER A 12 5.47 -0.35 23.19
N ASN A 13 6.09 -1.18 24.03
CA ASN A 13 5.60 -2.51 24.47
C ASN A 13 4.35 -2.43 25.37
N ALA A 14 3.74 -1.26 25.52
CA ALA A 14 2.60 -1.06 26.39
C ALA A 14 1.31 -1.57 25.71
N PRO A 15 0.49 -2.40 26.38
CA PRO A 15 -0.88 -2.64 25.94
C PRO A 15 -1.60 -1.29 25.84
N LEU A 16 -2.34 -1.04 24.76
CA LEU A 16 -3.16 0.16 24.56
C LEU A 16 -4.37 0.24 25.52
N ILE A 17 -4.29 -0.40 26.69
CA ILE A 17 -5.29 -0.31 27.75
C ILE A 17 -4.69 0.57 28.85
N GLY A 18 -4.93 1.87 28.71
CA GLY A 18 -4.56 2.85 29.72
C GLY A 18 -4.76 4.26 29.18
N ASN A 19 -5.74 4.96 29.72
CA ASN A 19 -5.88 6.42 29.57
C ASN A 19 -4.61 7.07 30.13
N ASN A 20 -3.58 7.25 29.29
CA ASN A 20 -2.43 8.06 29.62
C ASN A 20 -2.31 9.18 28.59
N SER A 21 -3.03 10.26 28.90
CA SER A 21 -3.04 11.55 28.20
C SER A 21 -1.74 12.36 28.38
N SER A 22 -0.58 11.71 28.45
CA SER A 22 0.70 12.33 28.80
C SER A 22 1.86 12.13 27.80
N ARG A 23 1.57 11.63 26.60
CA ARG A 23 2.35 11.92 25.38
C ARG A 23 1.35 12.14 24.24
N GLY A 24 1.26 13.36 23.73
CA GLY A 24 0.47 13.65 22.52
C GLY A 24 1.14 13.04 21.28
N SER A 25 1.12 11.72 21.12
CA SER A 25 1.63 11.07 19.92
C SER A 25 0.57 11.19 18.83
N SER A 26 0.78 12.09 17.87
CA SER A 26 -0.04 12.17 16.67
C SER A 26 -0.03 10.81 15.96
N ARG A 27 -1.20 10.17 15.86
CA ARG A 27 -1.37 8.94 15.11
C ARG A 27 -1.28 9.21 13.61
N TYR A 28 -0.71 8.27 12.87
CA TYR A 28 -0.58 8.39 11.41
C TYR A 28 -0.82 7.08 10.67
N VAL A 29 -1.21 7.23 9.41
CA VAL A 29 -1.33 6.11 8.46
C VAL A 29 -0.12 6.13 7.56
N SER A 30 0.55 5.00 7.40
CA SER A 30 1.49 4.83 6.30
C SER A 30 0.75 4.25 5.09
N LEU A 31 0.91 4.87 3.93
CA LEU A 31 0.35 4.42 2.66
C LEU A 31 1.48 4.06 1.72
N HIS A 32 1.61 2.79 1.37
CA HIS A 32 2.48 2.36 0.28
C HIS A 32 1.67 2.34 -1.03
N LEU A 33 1.89 3.37 -1.83
CA LEU A 33 1.22 3.61 -3.11
C LEU A 33 2.13 3.18 -4.26
N ARG A 34 1.99 1.92 -4.71
CA ARG A 34 2.79 1.38 -5.82
C ARG A 34 2.21 1.82 -7.17
N PHE A 35 2.46 3.08 -7.51
CA PHE A 35 1.97 3.73 -8.73
C PHE A 35 3.08 4.48 -9.47
N GLU A 36 4.30 3.94 -9.42
CA GLU A 36 5.45 4.40 -10.18
C GLU A 36 5.36 4.00 -11.66
N ILE A 37 6.11 4.69 -12.53
CA ILE A 37 6.08 4.46 -13.98
C ILE A 37 6.41 3.01 -14.38
N ASP A 38 7.33 2.36 -13.67
CA ASP A 38 7.70 0.96 -13.93
C ASP A 38 6.51 0.02 -13.66
N MET A 39 5.80 0.23 -12.55
CA MET A 39 4.61 -0.54 -12.20
C MET A 39 3.44 -0.26 -13.14
N VAL A 40 3.18 1.01 -13.44
CA VAL A 40 2.10 1.46 -14.34
C VAL A 40 2.33 0.87 -15.73
N ALA A 41 3.56 0.99 -16.27
CA ALA A 41 3.92 0.46 -17.59
C ALA A 41 3.85 -1.07 -17.64
N TYR A 42 4.35 -1.76 -16.61
CA TYR A 42 4.34 -3.23 -16.52
C TYR A 42 2.91 -3.79 -16.43
N SER A 43 1.98 -3.06 -15.81
CA SER A 43 0.62 -3.54 -15.56
C SER A 43 -0.24 -3.69 -16.83
N LEU A 44 0.13 -3.03 -17.93
CA LEU A 44 -0.64 -2.96 -19.19
C LEU A 44 -2.06 -2.38 -19.04
N CYS A 45 -2.34 -1.73 -17.91
CA CYS A 45 -3.60 -1.09 -17.65
C CYS A 45 -3.62 0.35 -18.21
N GLU A 46 -4.82 0.91 -18.26
CA GLU A 46 -5.05 2.32 -18.60
C GLU A 46 -5.60 3.05 -17.37
N PHE A 47 -5.18 4.29 -17.18
CA PHE A 47 -5.45 5.12 -16.01
C PHE A 47 -6.03 6.49 -16.39
N GLY A 48 -6.65 6.57 -17.56
CA GLY A 48 -7.42 7.73 -18.03
C GLY A 48 -6.60 8.79 -18.77
N GLY A 49 -5.32 8.53 -19.09
CA GLY A 49 -4.49 9.49 -19.82
C GLY A 49 -4.59 9.43 -21.35
N GLY A 50 -5.45 8.56 -21.90
CA GLY A 50 -5.73 8.48 -23.34
C GLY A 50 -4.53 8.05 -24.20
N GLU A 51 -4.47 8.53 -25.45
CA GLU A 51 -3.40 8.18 -26.39
C GLU A 51 -2.00 8.57 -25.89
N ILE A 52 -1.90 9.67 -25.15
CA ILE A 52 -0.63 10.19 -24.64
C ILE A 52 -0.04 9.20 -23.63
N GLU A 53 -0.84 8.79 -22.63
CA GLU A 53 -0.44 7.78 -21.64
C GLU A 53 -0.11 6.45 -22.32
N ARG A 54 -0.92 6.02 -23.30
CA ARG A 54 -0.69 4.76 -23.99
C ARG A 54 0.65 4.74 -24.71
N LYS A 55 0.98 5.83 -25.41
CA LYS A 55 2.26 5.98 -26.13
C LYS A 55 3.44 6.04 -25.16
N GLU A 56 3.37 6.89 -24.14
CA GLU A 56 4.44 7.02 -23.14
C GLU A 56 4.76 5.68 -22.46
N LEU A 57 3.73 4.96 -22.00
CA LEU A 57 3.92 3.68 -21.34
C LEU A 57 4.38 2.60 -22.32
N GLN A 58 4.03 2.69 -23.61
CA GLN A 58 4.53 1.79 -24.64
C GLN A 58 6.03 2.00 -24.87
N ASP A 59 6.45 3.25 -25.06
CA ASP A 59 7.85 3.62 -25.21
C ASP A 59 8.66 3.17 -23.97
N TYR A 60 8.10 3.34 -22.77
CA TYR A 60 8.75 2.85 -21.54
C TYR A 60 8.91 1.33 -21.53
N ARG A 61 7.89 0.57 -21.94
CA ARG A 61 7.95 -0.90 -22.02
C ARG A 61 8.98 -1.39 -23.01
N GLU A 62 9.07 -0.76 -24.17
CA GLU A 62 10.04 -1.15 -25.20
C GLU A 62 11.48 -0.97 -24.74
N ASN A 63 11.74 0.10 -23.98
CA ASN A 63 13.07 0.39 -23.45
C ASN A 63 13.45 -0.45 -22.22
N HIS A 64 12.50 -0.69 -21.30
CA HIS A 64 12.81 -1.28 -19.99
C HIS A 64 12.32 -2.73 -19.81
N PHE A 65 11.36 -3.17 -20.62
CA PHE A 65 10.73 -4.50 -20.52
C PHE A 65 10.69 -5.25 -21.87
N PRO A 66 11.81 -5.40 -22.59
CA PRO A 66 11.81 -6.01 -23.94
C PRO A 66 11.25 -7.43 -23.96
N ILE A 67 11.54 -8.24 -22.94
CA ILE A 67 11.01 -9.61 -22.80
C ILE A 67 9.49 -9.61 -22.61
N LEU A 68 8.93 -8.63 -21.90
CA LEU A 68 7.49 -8.49 -21.74
C LEU A 68 6.84 -8.17 -23.09
N VAL A 69 7.42 -7.24 -23.84
CA VAL A 69 6.94 -6.86 -25.18
C VAL A 69 6.99 -8.05 -26.14
N GLU A 70 8.07 -8.82 -26.13
CA GLU A 70 8.20 -10.04 -26.93
C GLU A 70 7.12 -11.07 -26.57
N ARG A 71 6.89 -11.29 -25.27
CA ARG A 71 5.84 -12.21 -24.81
C ARG A 71 4.45 -11.77 -25.29
N LEU A 72 4.14 -10.48 -25.20
CA LEU A 72 2.83 -9.95 -25.62
C LEU A 72 2.56 -10.16 -27.11
N LYS A 73 3.61 -10.09 -27.96
CA LYS A 73 3.49 -10.41 -29.39
C LYS A 73 3.12 -11.88 -29.62
N ASN A 74 3.62 -12.79 -28.78
CA ASN A 74 3.42 -14.23 -28.94
C ASN A 74 2.13 -14.76 -28.29
N THR A 75 1.69 -14.16 -27.18
CA THR A 75 0.53 -14.67 -26.39
C THR A 75 -0.76 -13.88 -26.61
N GLY A 76 -0.70 -12.77 -27.36
CA GLY A 76 -1.76 -11.76 -27.40
C GLY A 76 -1.83 -10.93 -26.12
N SER A 77 -2.57 -9.81 -26.18
CA SER A 77 -2.79 -8.92 -25.04
C SER A 77 -4.18 -9.12 -24.43
N VAL A 78 -4.24 -9.11 -23.10
CA VAL A 78 -5.52 -9.04 -22.36
C VAL A 78 -5.93 -7.57 -22.34
N SER A 79 -7.22 -7.28 -22.55
CA SER A 79 -7.71 -5.90 -22.56
C SER A 79 -7.48 -5.23 -21.20
N PRO A 80 -7.22 -3.91 -21.15
CA PRO A 80 -7.05 -3.17 -19.89
C PRO A 80 -8.24 -3.34 -18.94
N ALA A 81 -9.47 -3.39 -19.47
CA ALA A 81 -10.68 -3.63 -18.70
C ALA A 81 -10.70 -5.01 -18.03
N GLU A 82 -10.27 -6.06 -18.73
CA GLU A 82 -10.20 -7.40 -18.16
C GLU A 82 -9.05 -7.52 -17.13
N LEU A 83 -7.90 -6.89 -17.38
CA LEU A 83 -6.82 -6.80 -16.39
C LEU A 83 -7.28 -6.11 -15.10
N ARG A 84 -8.07 -5.04 -15.22
CA ARG A 84 -8.68 -4.35 -14.10
C ARG A 84 -9.63 -5.25 -13.33
N LYS A 85 -10.54 -5.93 -14.03
CA LYS A 85 -11.50 -6.89 -13.45
C LYS A 85 -10.79 -8.00 -12.69
N LEU A 86 -9.71 -8.55 -13.22
CA LEU A 86 -8.87 -9.56 -12.58
C LEU A 86 -8.00 -9.02 -11.43
N GLY A 87 -8.13 -7.74 -11.08
CA GLY A 87 -7.36 -7.10 -10.02
C GLY A 87 -5.86 -6.99 -10.33
N ARG A 88 -5.46 -6.98 -11.60
CA ARG A 88 -4.04 -6.91 -12.00
C ARG A 88 -3.50 -5.50 -12.05
N CYS A 89 -4.37 -4.50 -12.22
CA CYS A 89 -3.95 -3.10 -12.19
C CYS A 89 -3.53 -2.65 -10.78
N PRO A 90 -2.55 -1.75 -10.64
CA PRO A 90 -2.35 -0.99 -9.41
C PRO A 90 -3.54 -0.05 -9.17
N LEU A 91 -3.78 0.31 -7.90
CA LEU A 91 -4.77 1.36 -7.59
C LEU A 91 -4.16 2.72 -7.89
N THR A 92 -4.98 3.62 -8.42
CA THR A 92 -4.60 5.02 -8.58
C THR A 92 -4.63 5.76 -7.22
N PRO A 93 -4.00 6.94 -7.09
CA PRO A 93 -4.12 7.74 -5.86
C PRO A 93 -5.58 8.05 -5.49
N GLU A 94 -6.45 8.30 -6.47
CA GLU A 94 -7.87 8.57 -6.28
C GLU A 94 -8.58 7.36 -5.64
N GLU A 95 -8.33 6.15 -6.16
CA GLU A 95 -8.91 4.91 -5.64
C GLU A 95 -8.39 4.61 -4.23
N ALA A 96 -7.11 4.86 -3.96
CA ALA A 96 -6.54 4.74 -2.62
C ALA A 96 -7.23 5.70 -1.64
N GLY A 97 -7.47 6.95 -2.07
CA GLY A 97 -8.20 7.96 -1.29
C GLY A 97 -9.63 7.54 -0.98
N LEU A 98 -10.36 7.00 -1.96
CA LEU A 98 -11.72 6.48 -1.79
C LEU A 98 -11.78 5.31 -0.80
N VAL A 99 -10.80 4.39 -0.85
CA VAL A 99 -10.69 3.30 0.12
C VAL A 99 -10.48 3.84 1.53
N LEU A 100 -9.54 4.76 1.72
CA LEU A 100 -9.30 5.35 3.04
C LEU A 100 -10.53 6.10 3.56
N SER A 101 -11.21 6.88 2.72
CA SER A 101 -12.42 7.60 3.11
C SER A 101 -13.55 6.66 3.49
N SER A 102 -13.71 5.54 2.75
CA SER A 102 -14.67 4.50 3.07
C SER A 102 -14.42 3.86 4.44
N LEU A 103 -13.16 3.78 4.86
CA LEU A 103 -12.77 3.26 6.18
C LEU A 103 -12.94 4.29 7.31
N GLY A 104 -13.28 5.54 6.99
CA GLY A 104 -13.54 6.61 7.96
C GLY A 104 -12.34 7.50 8.25
N PHE A 105 -11.24 7.39 7.49
CA PHE A 105 -10.12 8.34 7.60
C PHE A 105 -10.57 9.71 7.12
N ARG A 106 -10.36 10.72 7.95
CA ARG A 106 -10.84 12.10 7.75
C ARG A 106 -9.75 12.94 7.09
N ARG A 107 -10.14 14.11 6.56
CA ARG A 107 -9.22 15.07 5.96
C ARG A 107 -8.00 15.42 6.84
N GLY A 108 -8.17 15.46 8.16
CA GLY A 108 -7.08 15.75 9.10
C GLY A 108 -6.10 14.60 9.37
N THR A 109 -6.31 13.41 8.80
CA THR A 109 -5.42 12.26 8.99
C THR A 109 -4.02 12.56 8.44
N TYR A 110 -3.00 12.39 9.28
CA TYR A 110 -1.60 12.42 8.85
C TYR A 110 -1.28 11.15 8.08
N ILE A 111 -0.73 11.31 6.87
CA ILE A 111 -0.39 10.20 5.99
C ILE A 111 1.09 10.29 5.64
N TYR A 112 1.83 9.24 5.96
CA TYR A 112 3.16 9.01 5.40
C TYR A 112 3.02 8.25 4.09
N LEU A 113 3.41 8.87 2.96
CA LEU A 113 3.39 8.26 1.65
C LEU A 113 4.74 7.58 1.38
N ALA A 114 4.72 6.26 1.36
CA ALA A 114 5.87 5.41 1.09
C ALA A 114 5.95 5.04 -0.39
N GLY A 115 7.18 5.03 -0.91
CA GLY A 115 7.47 4.72 -2.32
C GLY A 115 8.34 5.78 -2.97
N SER A 116 8.35 5.79 -4.29
CA SER A 116 9.07 6.79 -5.07
C SER A 116 8.12 7.66 -5.90
N GLN A 117 8.62 8.30 -6.94
CA GLN A 117 7.85 9.26 -7.73
C GLN A 117 6.60 8.61 -8.34
N ILE A 118 5.43 9.13 -7.97
CA ILE A 118 4.14 8.70 -8.53
C ILE A 118 4.06 9.11 -10.00
N TYR A 119 3.61 8.18 -10.86
CA TYR A 119 3.39 8.45 -12.28
C TYR A 119 2.38 9.59 -12.48
N GLY A 120 2.71 10.56 -13.34
CA GLY A 120 1.95 11.81 -13.49
C GLY A 120 2.23 12.86 -12.40
N GLY A 121 3.03 12.54 -11.38
CA GLY A 121 3.52 13.49 -10.38
C GLY A 121 2.41 14.24 -9.64
N GLN A 122 2.57 15.55 -9.50
CA GLN A 122 1.68 16.38 -8.70
C GLN A 122 0.24 16.43 -9.25
N SER A 123 0.05 16.41 -10.57
CA SER A 123 -1.30 16.43 -11.17
C SER A 123 -2.08 15.17 -10.82
N ARG A 124 -1.43 14.01 -10.88
CA ARG A 124 -2.03 12.72 -10.48
C ARG A 124 -2.29 12.63 -8.97
N MET A 125 -1.44 13.25 -8.15
CA MET A 125 -1.62 13.26 -6.69
C MET A 125 -2.62 14.29 -6.19
N GLN A 126 -2.98 15.31 -6.99
CA GLN A 126 -3.80 16.43 -6.56
C GLN A 126 -5.17 16.02 -5.97
N PRO A 127 -5.92 15.05 -6.52
CA PRO A 127 -7.20 14.66 -5.92
C PRO A 127 -7.01 14.01 -4.54
N PHE A 128 -5.95 13.22 -4.38
CA PHE A 128 -5.62 12.57 -3.11
C PHE A 128 -5.19 13.58 -2.05
N THR A 129 -4.30 14.51 -2.38
CA THR A 129 -3.81 15.53 -1.43
C THR A 129 -4.85 16.60 -1.11
N SER A 130 -5.84 16.83 -1.99
CA SER A 130 -7.00 17.67 -1.69
C SER A 130 -7.89 17.05 -0.60
N LEU A 131 -8.05 15.72 -0.65
CA LEU A 131 -8.80 14.94 0.33
C LEU A 131 -8.02 14.75 1.64
N TYR A 132 -6.70 14.58 1.55
CA TYR A 132 -5.77 14.41 2.67
C TYR A 132 -4.59 15.40 2.54
N PRO A 133 -4.71 16.63 3.06
CA PRO A 133 -3.65 17.64 2.97
C PRO A 133 -2.40 17.32 3.79
N ASN A 134 -2.51 16.49 4.84
CA ASN A 134 -1.41 16.17 5.76
C ASN A 134 -0.57 14.98 5.25
N VAL A 135 -0.18 15.01 3.97
CA VAL A 135 0.64 13.95 3.34
C VAL A 135 2.10 14.37 3.37
N VAL A 136 2.97 13.48 3.86
CA VAL A 136 4.42 13.67 3.93
C VAL A 136 5.13 12.48 3.32
N THR A 137 6.29 12.71 2.71
CA THR A 137 7.22 11.66 2.26
C THR A 137 8.51 11.73 3.07
N LYS A 138 9.42 10.76 2.91
CA LYS A 138 10.76 10.84 3.51
C LYS A 138 11.52 12.11 3.10
N GLU A 139 11.35 12.58 1.86
CA GLU A 139 11.97 13.81 1.35
C GLU A 139 11.38 15.07 1.98
N GLY A 140 10.11 15.02 2.42
CA GLY A 140 9.47 16.13 3.14
C GLY A 140 9.73 16.12 4.65
N LEU A 141 10.12 14.98 5.23
CA LEU A 141 10.40 14.85 6.67
C LEU A 141 11.87 15.06 7.03
N LEU A 142 12.78 14.67 6.15
CA LEU A 142 14.22 14.69 6.40
C LEU A 142 14.89 15.83 5.65
N THR A 143 15.92 16.40 6.26
CA THR A 143 16.74 17.43 5.64
C THR A 143 17.58 16.84 4.49
N PRO A 144 18.04 17.69 3.56
CA PRO A 144 18.96 17.27 2.50
C PRO A 144 20.20 16.53 3.02
N ASP A 145 20.72 16.94 4.18
CA ASP A 145 21.91 16.37 4.82
C ASP A 145 21.64 15.01 5.45
N GLU A 146 20.48 14.83 6.11
CA GLU A 146 20.05 13.53 6.62
C GLU A 146 19.80 12.52 5.49
N LEU A 147 19.37 12.99 4.32
CA LEU A 147 19.15 12.15 3.14
C LEU A 147 20.44 11.87 2.35
N ALA A 148 21.47 12.71 2.48
CA ALA A 148 22.69 12.63 1.69
C ALA A 148 23.35 11.24 1.68
N PRO A 149 23.43 10.50 2.81
CA PRO A 149 24.01 9.15 2.83
C PRO A 149 23.24 8.13 1.97
N PHE A 150 21.96 8.36 1.71
CA PHE A 150 21.06 7.40 1.07
C PHE A 150 20.81 7.65 -0.42
N ARG A 151 21.14 8.84 -0.95
CA ARG A 151 20.73 9.28 -2.30
C ARG A 151 21.13 8.34 -3.44
N ASN A 152 22.28 7.68 -3.32
CA ASN A 152 22.80 6.77 -4.34
C ASN A 152 22.48 5.29 -4.06
N PHE A 153 21.73 5.01 -2.99
CA PHE A 153 21.46 3.66 -2.52
C PHE A 153 19.95 3.46 -2.38
N SER A 154 19.29 3.14 -3.51
CA SER A 154 17.83 2.97 -3.57
C SER A 154 17.29 2.02 -2.48
N SER A 155 17.98 0.90 -2.23
CA SER A 155 17.61 -0.04 -1.16
C SER A 155 17.71 0.55 0.25
N GLN A 156 18.71 1.39 0.52
CA GLN A 156 18.85 2.04 1.83
C GLN A 156 17.83 3.16 2.00
N LEU A 157 17.57 3.92 0.93
CA LEU A 157 16.53 4.94 0.92
C LEU A 157 15.13 4.32 1.15
N ALA A 158 14.87 3.14 0.57
CA ALA A 158 13.65 2.37 0.82
C ALA A 158 13.57 1.79 2.25
N ALA A 159 14.70 1.66 2.97
CA ALA A 159 14.68 1.25 4.37
C ALA A 159 14.05 2.33 5.27
N LEU A 160 14.14 3.61 4.90
CA LEU A 160 13.44 4.69 5.59
C LEU A 160 11.92 4.54 5.47
N ASP A 161 11.44 4.18 4.26
CA ASP A 161 10.02 3.85 4.05
C ASP A 161 9.60 2.65 4.90
N PHE A 162 10.45 1.63 5.03
CA PHE A 162 10.18 0.48 5.90
C PHE A 162 9.99 0.88 7.36
N ILE A 163 10.86 1.72 7.91
CA ILE A 163 10.80 2.18 9.31
C ILE A 163 9.49 2.95 9.57
N ALA A 164 9.15 3.90 8.70
CA ALA A 164 7.92 4.67 8.82
C ALA A 164 6.67 3.77 8.62
N CYS A 165 6.71 2.80 7.71
CA CYS A 165 5.57 1.90 7.53
C CYS A 165 5.41 0.90 8.70
N ALA A 166 6.52 0.41 9.24
CA ALA A 166 6.52 -0.55 10.34
C ALA A 166 5.97 0.08 11.63
N THR A 167 6.30 1.35 11.91
CA THR A 167 5.94 2.06 13.14
C THR A 167 4.60 2.80 13.09
N ALA A 168 3.93 2.84 11.94
CA ALA A 168 2.63 3.50 11.79
C ALA A 168 1.50 2.82 12.59
N ASP A 169 0.50 3.59 13.04
CA ASP A 169 -0.70 3.03 13.67
C ASP A 169 -1.46 2.12 12.69
N VAL A 170 -1.52 2.51 11.42
CA VAL A 170 -2.15 1.74 10.35
C VAL A 170 -1.25 1.74 9.12
N PHE A 171 -1.05 0.56 8.53
CA PHE A 171 -0.34 0.42 7.26
C PHE A 171 -1.33 0.07 6.15
N ALA A 172 -1.43 0.91 5.12
CA ALA A 172 -2.27 0.69 3.95
C ALA A 172 -1.40 0.39 2.71
N ILE A 173 -1.81 -0.62 1.93
CA ILE A 173 -1.10 -1.02 0.72
C ILE A 173 -2.03 -1.02 -0.49
N THR A 174 -1.59 -0.45 -1.60
CA THR A 174 -2.32 -0.49 -2.88
C THR A 174 -1.89 -1.64 -3.78
N ASP A 175 -0.66 -2.11 -3.61
CA ASP A 175 -0.18 -3.33 -4.22
C ASP A 175 0.48 -4.23 -3.19
N SER A 176 0.09 -5.50 -3.25
CA SER A 176 0.58 -6.53 -2.35
C SER A 176 1.68 -7.41 -2.94
N GLY A 177 2.03 -7.18 -4.21
CA GLY A 177 3.16 -7.85 -4.86
C GLY A 177 4.51 -7.20 -4.55
N SER A 178 4.54 -6.01 -3.95
CA SER A 178 5.80 -5.31 -3.68
C SER A 178 6.59 -5.95 -2.53
N GLN A 179 7.91 -5.86 -2.63
CA GLN A 179 8.82 -6.31 -1.57
C GLN A 179 8.57 -5.56 -0.25
N LEU A 180 8.42 -4.22 -0.32
CA LEU A 180 8.13 -3.40 0.86
C LEU A 180 6.84 -3.83 1.55
N SER A 181 5.75 -4.04 0.79
CA SER A 181 4.46 -4.44 1.33
C SER A 181 4.55 -5.78 2.07
N SER A 182 5.33 -6.72 1.54
CA SER A 182 5.54 -8.04 2.11
C SER A 182 6.38 -7.96 3.40
N LEU A 183 7.49 -7.22 3.36
CA LEU A 183 8.39 -7.05 4.51
C LEU A 183 7.67 -6.34 5.67
N VAL A 184 7.03 -5.21 5.41
CA VAL A 184 6.30 -4.45 6.44
C VAL A 184 5.13 -5.26 6.98
N SER A 185 4.35 -5.93 6.12
CA SER A 185 3.24 -6.77 6.59
C SER A 185 3.74 -7.91 7.46
N GLY A 186 4.82 -8.58 7.07
CA GLY A 186 5.44 -9.64 7.86
C GLY A 186 5.92 -9.13 9.22
N TYR A 187 6.65 -8.01 9.22
CA TYR A 187 7.14 -7.37 10.44
C TYR A 187 5.99 -7.01 11.39
N ARG A 188 4.96 -6.32 10.89
CA ARG A 188 3.80 -5.90 11.68
C ARG A 188 2.99 -7.08 12.21
N ILE A 189 2.86 -8.16 11.45
CA ILE A 189 2.21 -9.38 11.95
C ILE A 189 3.02 -10.03 13.06
N TYR A 190 4.34 -10.12 12.88
CA TYR A 190 5.21 -10.82 13.83
C TYR A 190 5.38 -10.03 15.14
N TYR A 191 5.66 -8.73 15.06
CA TYR A 191 5.99 -7.89 16.22
C TYR A 191 4.83 -7.02 16.70
N GLY A 192 3.89 -6.65 15.84
CA GLY A 192 2.80 -5.72 16.18
C GLY A 192 1.55 -6.39 16.78
N GLY A 193 1.48 -7.73 16.77
CA GLY A 193 0.35 -8.48 17.30
C GLY A 193 -1.00 -8.04 16.72
N ALA A 194 -2.03 -7.96 17.57
CA ALA A 194 -3.36 -7.48 17.17
C ALA A 194 -3.46 -5.95 17.01
N ASN A 195 -2.42 -5.19 17.38
CA ASN A 195 -2.45 -3.73 17.50
C ASN A 195 -1.82 -3.00 16.30
N ALA A 196 -1.35 -3.73 15.27
CA ALA A 196 -0.72 -3.16 14.08
C ALA A 196 -1.52 -3.53 12.80
N PRO A 197 -2.71 -2.97 12.59
CA PRO A 197 -3.55 -3.30 11.43
C PRO A 197 -2.84 -2.98 10.10
N THR A 198 -2.99 -3.90 9.15
CA THR A 198 -2.64 -3.69 7.74
C THR A 198 -3.91 -3.73 6.90
N LEU A 199 -4.12 -2.68 6.11
CA LEU A 199 -5.23 -2.52 5.17
C LEU A 199 -4.78 -2.97 3.78
N ARG A 200 -5.34 -4.08 3.31
CA ARG A 200 -5.05 -4.66 2.00
C ARG A 200 -6.35 -4.84 1.22
N PRO A 201 -6.69 -3.91 0.31
CA PRO A 201 -7.82 -4.07 -0.59
C PRO A 201 -7.67 -5.32 -1.45
N ASN A 202 -8.77 -6.06 -1.63
CA ASN A 202 -8.83 -7.08 -2.68
C ASN A 202 -9.13 -6.35 -3.99
N LYS A 203 -8.14 -6.27 -4.89
CA LYS A 203 -8.22 -5.45 -6.10
C LYS A 203 -9.32 -5.88 -7.06
N GLU A 204 -9.56 -7.19 -7.20
CA GLU A 204 -10.64 -7.75 -8.01
C GLU A 204 -12.02 -7.33 -7.48
N ARG A 205 -12.25 -7.47 -6.17
CA ARG A 205 -13.49 -7.01 -5.54
C ARG A 205 -13.66 -5.50 -5.59
N LEU A 206 -12.57 -4.74 -5.40
CA LEU A 206 -12.63 -3.29 -5.51
C LEU A 206 -12.98 -2.87 -6.95
N ALA A 207 -12.39 -3.52 -7.96
CA ALA A 207 -12.75 -3.29 -9.36
C ALA A 207 -14.23 -3.61 -9.63
N ALA A 208 -14.77 -4.68 -9.05
CA ALA A 208 -16.19 -5.01 -9.16
C ALA A 208 -17.07 -3.92 -8.50
N ILE A 209 -16.71 -3.44 -7.31
CA ILE A 209 -17.45 -2.37 -6.62
C ILE A 209 -17.41 -1.07 -7.43
N LEU A 210 -16.26 -0.71 -8.01
CA LEU A 210 -16.09 0.51 -8.82
C LEU A 210 -16.76 0.44 -10.19
N SER A 211 -16.94 -0.77 -10.74
CA SER A 211 -17.56 -0.98 -12.05
C SER A 211 -19.10 -1.08 -12.00
N GLU A 212 -19.70 -1.07 -10.80
CA GLU A 212 -21.17 -1.07 -10.68
C GLU A 212 -21.73 0.32 -11.05
N ASN A 213 -22.56 0.36 -12.10
CA ASN A 213 -23.15 1.55 -12.71
C ASN A 213 -23.62 2.63 -11.70
N SER A 214 -22.99 3.80 -11.79
CA SER A 214 -23.40 5.21 -11.53
C SER A 214 -24.41 5.62 -10.43
N THR A 215 -24.96 4.71 -9.61
CA THR A 215 -25.95 5.05 -8.57
C THR A 215 -25.58 4.55 -7.17
N LEU A 216 -24.37 4.02 -6.99
CA LEU A 216 -23.96 3.51 -5.68
C LEU A 216 -23.84 4.68 -4.69
N ARG A 217 -24.75 4.73 -3.72
CA ARG A 217 -24.69 5.74 -2.66
C ARG A 217 -23.41 5.53 -1.84
N TRP A 218 -22.86 6.64 -1.33
CA TRP A 218 -21.62 6.60 -0.54
C TRP A 218 -21.67 5.59 0.63
N ASN A 219 -22.81 5.46 1.29
CA ASN A 219 -22.98 4.53 2.40
C ASN A 219 -22.82 3.07 1.94
N ASP A 220 -23.43 2.71 0.81
CA ASP A 220 -23.38 1.35 0.25
C ASP A 220 -21.97 1.03 -0.24
N PHE A 221 -21.32 1.98 -0.93
CA PHE A 221 -19.92 1.88 -1.33
C PHE A 221 -19.01 1.66 -0.11
N SER A 222 -19.16 2.51 0.90
CA SER A 222 -18.35 2.46 2.11
C SER A 222 -18.52 1.14 2.86
N GLU A 223 -19.75 0.63 2.96
CA GLU A 223 -20.03 -0.65 3.61
C GLU A 223 -19.39 -1.82 2.86
N ARG A 224 -19.48 -1.84 1.53
CA ARG A 224 -18.85 -2.87 0.69
C ARG A 224 -17.33 -2.85 0.80
N VAL A 225 -16.71 -1.67 0.81
CA VAL A 225 -15.26 -1.52 1.03
C VAL A 225 -14.87 -1.98 2.43
N ARG A 226 -15.59 -1.59 3.48
CA ARG A 226 -15.35 -2.08 4.86
C ARG A 226 -15.50 -3.60 4.96
N LYS A 227 -16.51 -4.17 4.30
CA LYS A 227 -16.72 -5.63 4.25
C LYS A 227 -15.55 -6.32 3.54
N MET A 228 -15.11 -5.80 2.40
CA MET A 228 -13.94 -6.31 1.66
C MET A 228 -12.68 -6.34 2.54
N ILE A 229 -12.39 -5.24 3.24
CA ILE A 229 -11.21 -5.14 4.11
C ILE A 229 -11.32 -6.10 5.30
N ARG A 230 -12.46 -6.13 5.99
CA ARG A 230 -12.70 -7.04 7.13
C ARG A 230 -12.54 -8.51 6.73
N GLU A 231 -13.07 -8.90 5.58
CA GLU A 231 -12.94 -10.28 5.08
C GLU A 231 -11.50 -10.64 4.72
N GLY A 232 -10.71 -9.70 4.18
CA GLY A 232 -9.28 -9.89 3.93
C GLY A 232 -8.44 -10.03 5.20
N GLN A 233 -8.92 -9.55 6.34
CA GLN A 233 -8.24 -9.64 7.64
C GLN A 233 -8.58 -10.93 8.41
N LYS A 234 -9.63 -11.66 8.04
CA LYS A 234 -10.03 -12.90 8.72
C LYS A 234 -8.95 -13.97 8.57
N VAL A 235 -8.44 -14.44 9.71
CA VAL A 235 -7.54 -15.60 9.76
C VAL A 235 -8.38 -16.85 9.50
N ARG A 236 -7.99 -17.63 8.47
CA ARG A 236 -8.60 -18.93 8.20
C ARG A 236 -7.68 -20.04 8.71
N PRO A 237 -8.24 -21.17 9.20
CA PRO A 237 -7.45 -22.34 9.51
C PRO A 237 -6.59 -22.73 8.31
N ARG A 238 -5.32 -23.06 8.57
CA ARG A 238 -4.40 -23.51 7.54
C ARG A 238 -4.89 -24.86 7.01
N GLY A 239 -5.24 -24.91 5.72
CA GLY A 239 -5.53 -26.18 5.04
C GLY A 239 -4.30 -27.10 5.02
N THR A 240 -4.53 -28.41 5.07
CA THR A 240 -3.48 -29.45 5.02
C THR A 240 -2.58 -29.25 3.80
N GLY A 241 -1.26 -29.37 3.97
CA GLY A 241 -0.28 -29.18 2.88
C GLY A 241 0.10 -27.73 2.53
N ARG A 242 -0.47 -26.71 3.20
CA ARG A 242 -0.06 -25.30 2.98
C ARG A 242 1.08 -24.88 3.90
N SER A 243 2.02 -24.10 3.35
CA SER A 243 3.18 -23.56 4.08
C SER A 243 2.76 -22.69 5.26
N VAL A 244 3.43 -22.91 6.40
CA VAL A 244 3.25 -22.17 7.67
C VAL A 244 3.56 -20.67 7.51
N TYR A 245 4.54 -20.34 6.68
CA TYR A 245 4.98 -18.96 6.42
C TYR A 245 3.94 -18.09 5.70
N ARG A 246 2.86 -18.69 5.16
CA ARG A 246 1.78 -17.96 4.49
C ARG A 246 0.67 -17.48 5.44
N LEU A 247 0.63 -17.95 6.69
CA LEU A 247 -0.38 -17.58 7.69
C LEU A 247 0.27 -17.29 9.06
N PRO A 248 1.14 -16.27 9.17
CA PRO A 248 1.82 -15.97 10.43
C PRO A 248 0.88 -15.53 11.55
N ARG A 249 -0.41 -15.26 11.28
CA ARG A 249 -1.41 -14.91 12.31
C ARG A 249 -1.99 -16.10 13.08
N SER A 250 -1.57 -17.33 12.79
CA SER A 250 -2.01 -18.52 13.54
C SER A 250 -1.30 -18.56 14.90
N PRO A 251 -2.03 -18.72 16.02
CA PRO A 251 -1.44 -18.81 17.36
C PRO A 251 -0.39 -19.93 17.48
N GLU A 252 -0.54 -21.00 16.69
CA GLU A 252 0.38 -22.13 16.63
C GLU A 252 1.72 -21.78 15.95
N CYS A 253 1.75 -20.71 15.16
CA CYS A 253 2.92 -20.26 14.39
C CYS A 253 3.64 -19.08 15.06
N MET A 254 3.05 -18.49 16.10
CA MET A 254 3.58 -17.33 16.79
C MET A 254 4.27 -17.76 18.08
N CYS A 255 5.48 -17.24 18.33
CA CYS A 255 6.20 -17.52 19.56
C CYS A 255 5.34 -17.11 20.75
N LYS A 256 5.05 -18.05 21.66
CA LYS A 256 4.47 -17.71 22.96
C LYS A 256 5.56 -16.96 23.73
N GLY A 257 5.38 -15.65 23.91
CA GLY A 257 6.27 -14.84 24.72
C GLY A 257 6.44 -15.50 26.10
N LYS A 258 7.69 -15.62 26.55
CA LYS A 258 8.01 -16.02 27.92
C LYS A 258 7.70 -14.89 28.88
#